data_AF-A0A235EQI0-F1
#
_entry.id   AF-A0A235EQI0-F1
#
_cell.length_a   1.000
_cell.length_b   1.000
_cell.length_c   1.000
_cell.angle_alpha   90.00
_cell.angle_beta   90.00
_cell.angle_gamma   90.00
#
_symmetry.space_group_name_H-M   'P 1'
#
loop_
_entity.id
_entity.type
_entity.pdbx_description
1 polymer ?
#
loop_
_entity_poly.entity_id
_entity_poly.type
_entity_poly.pdbx_seq_one_letter_code
_entity_poly.pdbx_strand_id
1 'polypeptide(L)'
;MAFIVASAQLQRDDSSGHKSYSLLNFSVPAWTLQGQQDLGSFDVLNGTPPRITRGADGRLRPQPAEIDPAAELRAELNQHAGGATMTFATPLATSANTVLIGYTASQDAHGAAYALLHRTQRSIVQIEGVPGSDPEPALTLAPGGQFVLHSVRAFNYKQGSRQLTTTGELKLYGADGRLVSQQTDERVAGDWHPIALTPQGLAVYTDRHGNYRFVSLGHMFGVEPVQDPNTDDLDGTRPGVIYAGG
;
A
#
# COMPACT_ATOMS: atom_id res chain seq x y z
N MET A 1 -0.97 -7.51 15.32
CA MET A 1 0.22 -8.23 14.83
C MET A 1 0.63 -7.61 13.49
N ALA A 2 1.92 -7.55 13.19
CA ALA A 2 2.43 -7.08 11.90
C ALA A 2 3.40 -8.12 11.34
N PHE A 3 3.42 -8.30 10.03
CA PHE A 3 4.46 -9.08 9.37
C PHE A 3 5.38 -8.16 8.57
N ILE A 4 6.63 -8.59 8.39
CA ILE A 4 7.62 -7.88 7.58
C ILE A 4 8.32 -8.93 6.74
N VAL A 5 8.40 -8.71 5.43
CA VAL A 5 9.29 -9.47 4.57
C VAL A 5 10.63 -8.75 4.57
N ALA A 6 11.62 -9.40 5.18
CA ALA A 6 12.94 -8.84 5.32
C ALA A 6 13.99 -9.85 4.86
N SER A 7 15.07 -9.33 4.29
CA SER A 7 16.27 -10.14 4.13
C SER A 7 17.19 -9.93 5.34
N ALA A 8 17.78 -11.02 5.82
CA ALA A 8 18.84 -10.98 6.81
C ALA A 8 20.19 -10.49 6.24
N GLN A 9 20.30 -10.37 4.92
CA GLN A 9 21.50 -9.93 4.24
C GLN A 9 21.29 -8.51 3.73
N LEU A 10 22.29 -7.63 3.90
CA LEU A 10 22.25 -6.30 3.28
C LEU A 10 22.56 -6.41 1.79
N GLN A 11 23.58 -7.19 1.46
CA GLN A 11 24.06 -7.42 0.10
C GLN A 11 23.44 -8.69 -0.49
N ARG A 12 23.19 -8.65 -1.80
CA ARG A 12 22.85 -9.84 -2.59
C ARG A 12 24.12 -10.66 -2.86
N ASP A 13 23.94 -11.91 -3.24
CA ASP A 13 25.03 -12.68 -3.84
C ASP A 13 25.23 -12.19 -5.29
N ASP A 14 26.35 -11.52 -5.56
CA ASP A 14 26.65 -10.95 -6.88
C ASP A 14 26.86 -12.00 -7.98
N SER A 15 27.06 -13.28 -7.63
CA SER A 15 27.21 -14.37 -8.61
C SER A 15 25.87 -14.94 -9.09
N SER A 16 24.86 -14.97 -8.23
CA SER A 16 23.54 -15.54 -8.52
C SER A 16 22.43 -14.49 -8.63
N GLY A 17 22.67 -13.26 -8.15
CA GLY A 17 21.64 -12.23 -7.99
C GLY A 17 20.62 -12.52 -6.89
N HIS A 18 20.79 -13.61 -6.14
CA HIS A 18 19.79 -14.06 -5.18
C HIS A 18 19.99 -13.47 -3.78
N LYS A 19 18.89 -13.40 -3.04
CA LYS A 19 18.85 -12.93 -1.66
C LYS A 19 17.89 -13.78 -0.84
N SER A 20 18.29 -14.18 0.37
CA SER A 20 17.44 -14.95 1.28
C SER A 20 16.46 -14.03 2.02
N TYR A 21 15.19 -14.41 2.11
CA TYR A 21 14.14 -13.65 2.76
C TYR A 21 13.48 -14.44 3.88
N SER A 22 13.04 -13.73 4.91
CA SER A 22 12.25 -14.26 6.01
C SER A 22 11.02 -13.39 6.23
N LEU A 23 9.93 -14.05 6.64
CA LEU A 23 8.75 -13.41 7.18
C LEU A 23 8.94 -13.26 8.68
N LEU A 24 9.10 -12.02 9.13
CA LEU A 24 9.20 -11.65 10.53
C LEU A 24 7.80 -11.30 11.06
N ASN A 25 7.45 -11.80 12.23
CA ASN A 25 6.19 -11.52 12.92
C ASN A 25 6.45 -10.64 14.13
N PHE A 26 5.77 -9.51 14.25
CA PHE A 26 5.87 -8.57 15.36
C PHE A 26 4.53 -8.38 16.10
N SER A 27 4.60 -8.26 17.42
CA SER A 27 3.52 -7.70 18.21
C SER A 27 3.45 -6.19 18.02
N VAL A 28 2.25 -5.62 18.01
CA VAL A 28 1.99 -4.17 17.85
C VAL A 28 1.13 -3.75 19.03
N PRO A 29 1.37 -2.57 19.67
CA PRO A 29 2.27 -1.50 19.25
C PRO A 29 3.74 -1.63 19.71
N ALA A 30 4.07 -2.64 20.52
CA ALA A 30 5.40 -2.76 21.13
C ALA A 30 6.55 -3.15 20.16
N TRP A 31 6.24 -3.53 18.92
CA TRP A 31 7.20 -3.99 17.91
C TRP A 31 8.15 -5.09 18.40
N THR A 32 7.64 -6.03 19.19
CA THR A 32 8.46 -7.15 19.66
C THR A 32 8.37 -8.32 18.70
N LEU A 33 9.50 -8.78 18.16
CA LEU A 33 9.58 -9.96 17.29
C LEU A 33 9.02 -11.19 18.04
N GLN A 34 7.96 -11.78 17.50
CA GLN A 34 7.28 -12.98 18.02
C GLN A 34 7.71 -14.24 17.28
N GLY A 35 8.15 -14.12 16.03
CA GLY A 35 8.54 -15.29 15.25
C GLY A 35 9.16 -14.93 13.91
N GLN A 36 9.80 -15.93 13.31
CA GLN A 36 10.45 -15.83 12.02
C GLN A 36 10.14 -17.11 11.23
N GLN A 37 9.77 -16.94 9.96
CA GLN A 37 9.60 -18.03 9.00
C GLN A 37 10.53 -17.78 7.81
N ASP A 38 11.31 -18.79 7.43
CA ASP A 38 12.09 -18.72 6.19
C ASP A 38 11.16 -18.75 4.96
N LEU A 39 11.38 -17.82 4.03
CA LEU A 39 10.66 -17.74 2.75
C LEU A 39 11.49 -18.32 1.60
N GLY A 40 12.78 -18.58 1.82
CA GLY A 40 13.71 -19.05 0.80
C GLY A 40 14.49 -17.91 0.12
N SER A 41 15.12 -18.25 -1.00
CA SER A 41 16.02 -17.36 -1.75
C SER A 41 15.39 -16.95 -3.08
N PHE A 42 15.50 -15.67 -3.43
CA PHE A 42 14.84 -15.08 -4.59
C PHE A 42 15.82 -14.26 -5.41
N ASP A 43 15.72 -14.32 -6.74
CA ASP A 43 16.46 -13.46 -7.67
C ASP A 43 15.96 -12.01 -7.54
N VAL A 44 16.80 -11.13 -7.01
CA VAL A 44 16.49 -9.71 -6.83
C VAL A 44 17.12 -8.83 -7.93
N LEU A 45 17.87 -9.41 -8.87
CA LEU A 45 18.38 -8.66 -10.04
C LEU A 45 17.28 -8.43 -11.08
N ASN A 46 16.30 -9.33 -11.15
CA ASN A 46 15.25 -9.32 -12.17
C ASN A 46 13.83 -9.21 -11.58
N GLY A 47 13.69 -8.87 -10.30
CA GLY A 47 12.39 -8.91 -9.63
C GLY A 47 12.31 -8.10 -8.35
N THR A 48 11.08 -7.96 -7.85
CA THR A 48 10.76 -7.37 -6.54
C THR A 48 11.03 -8.38 -5.42
N PRO A 49 11.20 -7.93 -4.16
CA PRO A 49 11.19 -8.82 -3.00
C PRO A 49 9.99 -9.79 -3.02
N PRO A 50 10.08 -10.98 -2.41
CA PRO A 50 9.02 -11.96 -2.50
C PRO A 50 7.72 -11.42 -1.92
N ARG A 51 6.69 -11.39 -2.77
CA ARG A 51 5.33 -11.07 -2.35
C ARG A 51 4.78 -12.22 -1.54
N ILE A 52 3.96 -11.92 -0.53
CA ILE A 52 3.28 -12.95 0.26
C ILE A 52 1.78 -12.88 0.01
N THR A 53 1.16 -14.05 0.07
CA THR A 53 -0.29 -14.20 0.03
C THR A 53 -0.73 -15.15 1.14
N ARG A 54 -2.01 -15.06 1.52
CA ARG A 54 -2.60 -15.98 2.48
C ARG A 54 -3.14 -17.19 1.72
N GLY A 55 -2.57 -18.37 1.99
CA GLY A 55 -3.04 -19.63 1.42
C GLY A 55 -4.42 -20.04 1.96
N ALA A 56 -5.04 -21.03 1.32
CA ALA A 56 -6.32 -21.60 1.76
C ALA A 56 -6.24 -22.22 3.18
N ASP A 57 -5.04 -22.60 3.62
CA ASP A 57 -4.76 -23.07 4.98
C ASP A 57 -4.55 -21.93 6.00
N GLY A 58 -4.74 -20.68 5.58
CA GLY A 58 -4.56 -19.48 6.40
C GLY A 58 -3.10 -19.06 6.60
N ARG A 59 -2.12 -19.83 6.10
CA ARG A 59 -0.69 -19.52 6.27
C ARG A 59 -0.22 -18.50 5.23
N LEU A 60 0.67 -17.62 5.63
CA LEU A 60 1.35 -16.70 4.72
C LEU A 60 2.46 -17.46 3.98
N ARG A 61 2.47 -17.35 2.65
CA ARG A 61 3.40 -18.05 1.76
C ARG A 61 3.86 -17.11 0.63
N PRO A 62 5.06 -17.33 0.07
CA PRO A 62 5.48 -16.62 -1.12
C PRO A 62 4.49 -16.84 -2.27
N GLN A 63 4.17 -15.77 -2.96
CA GLN A 63 3.46 -15.82 -4.23
C GLN A 63 4.47 -16.19 -5.34
N PRO A 64 4.06 -16.96 -6.36
CA PRO A 64 4.87 -17.12 -7.57
C PRO A 64 5.25 -15.77 -8.18
N ALA A 65 6.40 -15.69 -8.86
CA ALA A 65 6.84 -14.48 -9.53
C ALA A 65 5.72 -13.94 -10.45
N GLU A 66 5.34 -12.68 -10.23
CA GLU A 66 4.21 -12.06 -10.93
C GLU A 66 4.53 -11.75 -12.39
N ILE A 67 3.50 -11.94 -13.21
CA ILE A 67 3.33 -11.36 -14.54
C ILE A 67 3.17 -9.84 -14.35
N ASP A 68 3.63 -9.02 -15.30
CA ASP A 68 3.52 -7.56 -15.28
C ASP A 68 2.14 -7.08 -14.75
N PRO A 69 2.05 -6.53 -13.53
CA PRO A 69 0.79 -6.16 -12.89
C PRO A 69 0.02 -5.10 -13.67
N ALA A 70 0.71 -4.25 -14.44
CA ALA A 70 0.06 -3.24 -15.27
C ALA A 70 -0.59 -3.87 -16.51
N ALA A 71 0.06 -4.88 -17.11
CA ALA A 71 -0.50 -5.63 -18.23
C ALA A 71 -1.73 -6.45 -17.79
N GLU A 72 -1.66 -7.11 -16.63
CA GLU A 72 -2.81 -7.83 -16.05
C GLU A 72 -3.96 -6.87 -15.74
N LEU A 73 -3.69 -5.75 -15.07
CA LEU A 73 -4.72 -4.75 -14.76
C LEU A 73 -5.42 -4.27 -16.03
N ARG A 74 -4.67 -3.99 -17.09
CA ARG A 74 -5.27 -3.52 -18.35
C ARG A 74 -6.18 -4.58 -18.99
N ALA A 75 -5.79 -5.85 -18.94
CA ALA A 75 -6.63 -6.95 -19.41
C ALA A 75 -7.89 -7.11 -18.54
N GLU A 76 -7.78 -6.94 -17.22
CA GLU A 76 -8.89 -6.97 -16.28
C GLU A 76 -9.86 -5.81 -16.51
N LEU A 77 -9.38 -4.57 -16.63
CA LEU A 77 -10.21 -3.38 -16.84
C LEU A 77 -11.09 -3.49 -18.09
N ASN A 78 -10.59 -4.11 -19.17
CA ASN A 78 -11.38 -4.34 -20.38
C ASN A 78 -12.58 -5.28 -20.17
N GLN A 79 -12.59 -6.07 -19.09
CA GLN A 79 -13.68 -6.98 -18.74
C GLN A 79 -14.75 -6.31 -17.86
N HIS A 80 -14.54 -5.04 -17.47
CA HIS A 80 -15.38 -4.32 -16.52
C HIS A 80 -16.06 -3.12 -17.17
N ALA A 81 -17.33 -2.89 -16.81
CA ALA A 81 -18.05 -1.71 -17.26
C ALA A 81 -17.32 -0.43 -16.82
N GLY A 82 -17.10 0.49 -17.75
CA GLY A 82 -16.36 1.75 -17.52
C GLY A 82 -14.84 1.62 -17.59
N GLY A 83 -14.27 0.42 -17.49
CA GLY A 83 -12.80 0.23 -17.46
C GLY A 83 -12.08 0.69 -18.73
N ALA A 84 -12.72 0.56 -19.90
CA ALA A 84 -12.17 1.02 -21.18
C ALA A 84 -11.95 2.54 -21.26
N THR A 85 -12.60 3.33 -20.40
CA THR A 85 -12.43 4.80 -20.36
C THR A 85 -11.31 5.27 -19.44
N MET A 86 -10.71 4.35 -18.66
CA MET A 86 -9.62 4.67 -17.74
C MET A 86 -8.30 4.67 -18.49
N THR A 87 -7.79 5.85 -18.80
CA THR A 87 -6.50 6.00 -19.47
C THR A 87 -5.36 6.03 -18.46
N PHE A 88 -4.19 5.54 -18.85
CA PHE A 88 -2.99 5.46 -17.99
C PHE A 88 -3.25 4.83 -16.61
N ALA A 89 -4.12 3.82 -16.57
CA ALA A 89 -4.43 3.12 -15.32
C ALA A 89 -3.21 2.33 -14.83
N THR A 90 -2.89 2.50 -13.54
CA THR A 90 -1.76 1.88 -12.86
C THR A 90 -2.24 1.26 -11.54
N PRO A 91 -1.89 0.00 -11.25
CA PRO A 91 -2.19 -0.59 -9.95
C PRO A 91 -1.30 0.04 -8.87
N LEU A 92 -1.91 0.60 -7.84
CA LEU A 92 -1.21 1.21 -6.70
C LEU A 92 -1.07 0.26 -5.53
N ALA A 93 -2.06 -0.60 -5.29
CA ALA A 93 -1.98 -1.65 -4.28
C ALA A 93 -3.04 -2.72 -4.51
N THR A 94 -2.80 -3.94 -4.03
CA THR A 94 -3.74 -5.06 -4.08
C THR A 94 -3.90 -5.66 -2.69
N SER A 95 -5.13 -5.96 -2.28
CA SER A 95 -5.40 -6.74 -1.08
C SER A 95 -6.69 -7.53 -1.25
N ALA A 96 -6.68 -8.80 -0.83
CA ALA A 96 -7.77 -9.74 -1.11
C ALA A 96 -8.12 -9.75 -2.61
N ASN A 97 -9.38 -9.45 -2.95
CA ASN A 97 -9.89 -9.37 -4.33
C ASN A 97 -10.07 -7.92 -4.82
N THR A 98 -9.37 -6.97 -4.19
CA THR A 98 -9.49 -5.54 -4.51
C THR A 98 -8.15 -4.98 -4.97
N VAL A 99 -8.18 -4.16 -6.02
CA VAL A 99 -7.03 -3.39 -6.51
C VAL A 99 -7.35 -1.90 -6.38
N LEU A 100 -6.48 -1.15 -5.72
CA LEU A 100 -6.46 0.30 -5.75
C LEU A 100 -5.74 0.76 -7.02
N ILE A 101 -6.39 1.63 -7.79
CA ILE A 101 -5.93 2.07 -9.11
C ILE A 101 -5.82 3.59 -9.13
N GLY A 102 -4.72 4.10 -9.68
CA GLY A 102 -4.59 5.47 -10.13
C GLY A 102 -4.77 5.53 -11.64
N TYR A 103 -5.51 6.51 -12.15
CA TYR A 103 -5.77 6.67 -13.59
C TYR A 103 -5.98 8.14 -13.94
N THR A 104 -6.02 8.45 -15.23
CA THR A 104 -6.45 9.77 -15.71
C THR A 104 -7.94 9.70 -16.03
N ALA A 105 -8.75 10.53 -15.35
CA ALA A 105 -10.15 10.73 -15.77
C ALA A 105 -10.16 11.24 -17.22
N SER A 106 -11.20 10.91 -18.00
CA SER A 106 -11.22 11.00 -19.48
C SER A 106 -10.60 12.27 -20.10
N GLN A 107 -10.34 12.22 -21.42
CA GLN A 107 -9.62 13.24 -22.19
C GLN A 107 -10.06 14.70 -21.95
N ASP A 108 -11.31 14.94 -21.52
CA ASP A 108 -11.86 16.27 -21.27
C ASP A 108 -11.61 16.80 -19.83
N ALA A 109 -11.24 15.92 -18.89
CA ALA A 109 -11.11 16.24 -17.47
C ALA A 109 -9.67 16.41 -16.98
N HIS A 110 -8.66 15.93 -17.73
CA HIS A 110 -7.20 16.05 -17.46
C HIS A 110 -6.72 15.80 -16.02
N GLY A 111 -7.57 15.30 -15.12
CA GLY A 111 -7.29 15.13 -13.71
C GLY A 111 -6.87 13.72 -13.39
N ALA A 112 -5.90 13.57 -12.49
CA ALA A 112 -5.69 12.31 -11.81
C ALA A 112 -6.99 11.89 -11.11
N ALA A 113 -7.28 10.60 -11.08
CA ALA A 113 -8.42 10.02 -10.40
C ALA A 113 -8.03 8.66 -9.83
N TYR A 114 -8.81 8.19 -8.86
CA TYR A 114 -8.52 6.97 -8.12
C TYR A 114 -9.77 6.12 -7.97
N ALA A 115 -9.60 4.80 -8.06
CA ALA A 115 -10.70 3.85 -7.99
C ALA A 115 -10.30 2.54 -7.32
N LEU A 116 -11.30 1.81 -6.84
CA LEU A 116 -11.19 0.42 -6.42
C LEU A 116 -11.77 -0.48 -7.51
N LEU A 117 -10.97 -1.42 -8.00
CA LEU A 117 -11.44 -2.55 -8.80
C LEU A 117 -11.73 -3.73 -7.88
N HIS A 118 -12.99 -4.13 -7.83
CA HIS A 118 -13.47 -5.27 -7.04
C HIS A 118 -13.64 -6.48 -7.96
N ARG A 119 -12.69 -7.42 -7.89
CA ARG A 119 -12.62 -8.57 -8.81
C ARG A 119 -13.80 -9.55 -8.65
N THR A 120 -14.27 -9.77 -7.42
CA THR A 120 -15.38 -10.70 -7.15
C THR A 120 -16.72 -10.12 -7.61
N GLN A 121 -16.95 -8.83 -7.36
CA GLN A 121 -18.16 -8.10 -7.69
C GLN A 121 -18.19 -7.64 -9.15
N ARG A 122 -17.05 -7.75 -9.85
CA ARG A 122 -16.84 -7.24 -11.21
C ARG A 122 -17.26 -5.79 -11.36
N SER A 123 -16.80 -4.94 -10.45
CA SER A 123 -17.13 -3.52 -10.43
C SER A 123 -15.90 -2.65 -10.25
N ILE A 124 -15.93 -1.47 -10.87
CA ILE A 124 -14.97 -0.39 -10.64
C ILE A 124 -15.70 0.74 -9.91
N VAL A 125 -15.14 1.20 -8.80
CA VAL A 125 -15.75 2.20 -7.93
C VAL A 125 -14.77 3.36 -7.75
N GLN A 126 -15.13 4.54 -8.25
CA GLN A 126 -14.31 5.74 -8.09
C GLN A 126 -14.32 6.22 -6.64
N ILE A 127 -13.16 6.65 -6.13
CA ILE A 127 -13.03 7.29 -4.83
C ILE A 127 -13.46 8.75 -4.97
N GLU A 128 -14.53 9.13 -4.28
CA GLU A 128 -15.12 10.47 -4.39
C GLU A 128 -14.20 11.53 -3.78
N GLY A 129 -14.02 12.66 -4.48
CA GLY A 129 -13.31 13.82 -3.95
C GLY A 129 -11.77 13.73 -3.94
N VAL A 130 -11.17 12.68 -4.50
CA VAL A 130 -9.72 12.53 -4.65
C VAL A 130 -9.32 12.69 -6.13
N PRO A 131 -8.32 13.53 -6.48
CA PRO A 131 -7.37 14.24 -5.62
C PRO A 131 -7.94 15.47 -4.89
N GLY A 132 -9.03 16.07 -5.39
CA GLY A 132 -9.54 17.32 -4.82
C GLY A 132 -8.51 18.44 -4.90
N SER A 133 -8.21 19.08 -3.76
CA SER A 133 -7.15 20.10 -3.64
C SER A 133 -5.76 19.54 -3.33
N ASP A 134 -5.64 18.22 -3.13
CA ASP A 134 -4.36 17.56 -2.84
C ASP A 134 -3.61 17.35 -4.16
N PRO A 135 -2.46 18.01 -4.39
CA PRO A 135 -1.73 17.93 -5.64
C PRO A 135 -1.13 16.54 -5.90
N GLU A 136 -0.94 15.74 -4.85
CA GLU A 136 -0.39 14.39 -4.95
C GLU A 136 -0.98 13.58 -3.79
N PRO A 137 -2.14 12.93 -3.94
CA PRO A 137 -2.72 12.14 -2.85
C PRO A 137 -1.80 11.01 -2.39
N ALA A 138 -1.61 10.86 -1.07
CA ALA A 138 -0.98 9.67 -0.49
C ALA A 138 -2.08 8.68 -0.08
N LEU A 139 -2.32 7.67 -0.91
CA LEU A 139 -3.34 6.64 -0.67
C LEU A 139 -2.71 5.34 -0.20
N THR A 140 -3.32 4.70 0.80
CA THR A 140 -2.90 3.41 1.35
C THR A 140 -4.11 2.49 1.45
N LEU A 141 -4.07 1.37 0.74
CA LEU A 141 -5.11 0.34 0.82
C LEU A 141 -5.01 -0.38 2.17
N ALA A 142 -6.16 -0.62 2.81
CA ALA A 142 -6.24 -1.37 4.05
C ALA A 142 -6.21 -2.89 3.79
N PRO A 143 -5.68 -3.68 4.73
CA PRO A 143 -5.82 -5.13 4.71
C PRO A 143 -7.27 -5.59 4.49
N GLY A 144 -7.45 -6.61 3.65
CA GLY A 144 -8.77 -7.09 3.21
C GLY A 144 -9.41 -6.26 2.08
N GLY A 145 -8.78 -5.15 1.68
CA GLY A 145 -9.16 -4.40 0.48
C GLY A 145 -10.50 -3.64 0.56
N GLN A 146 -11.02 -3.41 1.78
CA GLN A 146 -12.33 -2.76 1.97
C GLN A 146 -12.25 -1.27 2.28
N PHE A 147 -11.06 -0.73 2.58
CA PHE A 147 -10.88 0.66 2.94
C PHE A 147 -9.62 1.24 2.31
N VAL A 148 -9.63 2.55 2.04
CA VAL A 148 -8.47 3.31 1.57
C VAL A 148 -8.27 4.50 2.48
N LEU A 149 -7.08 4.62 3.07
CA LEU A 149 -6.66 5.82 3.78
C LEU A 149 -6.06 6.80 2.79
N HIS A 150 -6.53 8.05 2.81
CA HIS A 150 -5.91 9.20 2.18
C HIS A 150 -5.28 10.06 3.27
N SER A 151 -3.94 10.14 3.27
CA SER A 151 -3.21 11.14 4.05
C SER A 151 -3.09 12.40 3.22
N VAL A 152 -3.82 13.45 3.59
CA VAL A 152 -3.90 14.66 2.78
C VAL A 152 -2.56 15.39 2.79
N ARG A 153 -2.10 15.79 1.60
CA ARG A 153 -0.91 16.61 1.41
C ARG A 153 -1.30 17.98 0.87
N ALA A 154 -0.50 18.97 1.24
CA ALA A 154 -0.62 20.32 0.73
C ALA A 154 0.76 20.96 0.60
N PHE A 155 0.87 21.89 -0.35
CA PHE A 155 2.09 22.69 -0.46
C PHE A 155 2.18 23.67 0.70
N ASN A 156 3.29 23.63 1.41
CA ASN A 156 3.65 24.57 2.45
C ASN A 156 4.93 25.33 2.05
N TYR A 157 5.04 26.58 2.48
CA TYR A 157 6.24 27.38 2.31
C TYR A 157 7.08 27.31 3.57
N LYS A 158 8.15 26.51 3.54
CA LYS A 158 9.17 26.48 4.59
C LYS A 158 10.48 27.03 4.05
N GLN A 159 11.04 28.02 4.77
CA GLN A 159 12.36 28.61 4.50
C GLN A 159 12.54 29.08 3.04
N GLY A 160 11.50 29.67 2.44
CA GLY A 160 11.56 30.17 1.06
C GLY A 160 11.45 29.10 -0.04
N SER A 161 11.28 27.82 0.33
CA SER A 161 11.03 26.72 -0.60
C SER A 161 9.59 26.20 -0.47
N ARG A 162 8.96 25.90 -1.61
CA ARG A 162 7.65 25.24 -1.65
C ARG A 162 7.87 23.75 -1.49
N GLN A 163 7.37 23.17 -0.41
CA GLN A 163 7.48 21.75 -0.09
C GLN A 163 6.10 21.13 0.01
N LEU A 164 5.94 19.91 -0.49
CA LEU A 164 4.72 19.14 -0.30
C LEU A 164 4.83 18.35 1.00
N THR A 165 3.97 18.63 1.97
CA THR A 165 3.98 17.98 3.28
C THR A 165 2.59 17.45 3.63
N THR A 166 2.53 16.46 4.52
CA THR A 166 1.25 16.01 5.09
C THR A 166 0.63 17.10 5.96
N THR A 167 -0.69 17.27 5.90
CA THR A 167 -1.42 18.25 6.71
C THR A 167 -1.81 17.71 8.08
N GLY A 168 -1.70 16.39 8.28
CA GLY A 168 -2.27 15.68 9.43
C GLY A 168 -3.74 15.31 9.26
N GLU A 169 -4.41 15.78 8.19
CA GLU A 169 -5.77 15.36 7.85
C GLU A 169 -5.76 13.98 7.21
N LEU A 170 -6.59 13.10 7.75
CA LEU A 170 -6.73 11.69 7.41
C LEU A 170 -8.17 11.42 6.99
N LYS A 171 -8.37 10.89 5.79
CA LYS A 171 -9.67 10.52 5.25
C LYS A 171 -9.71 9.03 4.97
N LEU A 172 -10.68 8.33 5.53
CA LEU A 172 -10.89 6.92 5.28
C LEU A 172 -12.08 6.74 4.34
N TYR A 173 -11.84 6.11 3.20
CA TYR A 173 -12.87 5.79 2.21
C TYR A 173 -13.23 4.31 2.29
N GLY A 174 -14.51 3.99 2.11
CA GLY A 174 -15.01 2.62 2.06
C GLY A 174 -14.88 2.00 0.67
N ALA A 175 -15.25 0.72 0.58
CA ALA A 175 -15.27 -0.04 -0.67
C ALA A 175 -16.23 0.55 -1.72
N ASP A 176 -17.21 1.35 -1.29
CA ASP A 176 -18.13 2.10 -2.14
C ASP A 176 -17.56 3.44 -2.63
N GLY A 177 -16.29 3.74 -2.33
CA GLY A 177 -15.60 4.94 -2.77
C GLY A 177 -15.97 6.19 -1.97
N ARG A 178 -16.81 6.07 -0.93
CA ARG A 178 -17.31 7.20 -0.15
C ARG A 178 -16.53 7.40 1.13
N LEU A 179 -16.52 8.64 1.61
CA LEU A 179 -15.88 9.00 2.87
C LEU A 179 -16.65 8.36 4.04
N VAL A 180 -15.96 7.52 4.81
CA VAL A 180 -16.47 6.85 6.01
C VAL A 180 -16.11 7.63 7.26
N SER A 181 -14.87 8.12 7.33
CA SER A 181 -14.36 8.83 8.49
C SER A 181 -13.34 9.88 8.07
N GLN A 182 -13.30 10.98 8.81
CA GLN A 182 -12.31 12.02 8.67
C GLN A 182 -11.84 12.45 10.06
N GLN A 183 -10.53 12.56 10.21
CA GLN A 183 -9.91 13.07 11.44
C GLN A 183 -8.64 13.85 11.14
N THR A 184 -8.19 14.63 12.11
CA THR A 184 -6.90 15.32 12.04
C THR A 184 -6.05 14.89 13.22
N ASP A 185 -4.81 14.49 12.94
CA ASP A 185 -3.81 14.22 13.96
C ASP A 185 -2.54 15.03 13.63
N GLU A 186 -2.32 16.11 14.37
CA GLU A 186 -1.17 17.01 14.18
C GLU A 186 0.17 16.29 14.38
N ARG A 187 0.17 15.15 15.08
CA ARG A 187 1.36 14.30 15.21
C ARG A 187 1.72 13.64 13.90
N VAL A 188 0.93 13.69 12.85
CA VAL A 188 1.38 13.18 11.53
C VAL A 188 1.33 14.27 10.48
N ALA A 189 1.41 15.54 10.89
CA ALA A 189 1.62 16.68 10.00
C ALA A 189 3.13 16.92 9.75
N GLY A 190 3.46 17.43 8.57
CA GLY A 190 4.83 17.70 8.13
C GLY A 190 5.45 16.54 7.34
N ASP A 191 6.67 16.16 7.71
CA ASP A 191 7.46 15.13 7.01
C ASP A 191 7.20 13.73 7.57
N TRP A 192 5.92 13.39 7.77
CA TRP A 192 5.50 12.03 8.13
C TRP A 192 4.93 11.34 6.89
N HIS A 193 5.33 10.10 6.67
CA HIS A 193 4.89 9.31 5.52
C HIS A 193 4.09 8.10 5.99
N PRO A 194 2.86 7.89 5.48
CA PRO A 194 2.14 6.66 5.74
C PRO A 194 2.93 5.51 5.10
N ILE A 195 3.16 4.45 5.88
CA ILE A 195 3.83 3.25 5.37
C ILE A 195 2.92 2.03 5.40
N ALA A 196 1.83 2.07 6.19
CA ALA A 196 0.83 1.01 6.20
C ALA A 196 -0.39 1.26 7.09
N LEU A 197 -1.33 0.32 6.96
CA LEU A 197 -2.48 0.11 7.84
C LEU A 197 -2.42 -1.29 8.48
N THR A 198 -2.72 -1.36 9.78
CA THR A 198 -2.83 -2.63 10.52
C THR A 198 -4.30 -3.09 10.59
N PRO A 199 -4.59 -4.40 10.68
CA PRO A 199 -5.99 -4.86 10.84
C PRO A 199 -6.69 -4.38 12.10
N GLN A 200 -5.92 -3.99 13.12
CA GLN A 200 -6.47 -3.41 14.34
C GLN A 200 -6.87 -1.92 14.17
N GLY A 201 -6.73 -1.35 12.97
CA GLY A 201 -7.15 0.01 12.69
C GLY A 201 -6.12 1.08 13.00
N LEU A 202 -4.84 0.74 13.01
CA LEU A 202 -3.76 1.72 13.17
C LEU A 202 -3.15 2.07 11.83
N ALA A 203 -3.03 3.36 11.55
CA ALA A 203 -2.14 3.88 10.52
C ALA A 203 -0.74 4.08 11.08
N VAL A 204 0.26 3.58 10.37
CA VAL A 204 1.67 3.64 10.76
C VAL A 204 2.39 4.66 9.89
N TYR A 205 3.07 5.59 10.54
CA TYR A 205 3.84 6.63 9.90
C TYR A 205 5.31 6.55 10.30
N THR A 206 6.19 6.98 9.39
CA THR A 206 7.61 7.21 9.68
C THR A 206 8.04 8.58 9.18
N ASP A 207 8.99 9.19 9.89
CA ASP A 207 9.70 10.38 9.42
C ASP A 207 10.96 10.03 8.60
N ARG A 208 11.23 8.73 8.37
CA ARG A 208 12.43 8.21 7.70
C ARG A 208 13.75 8.45 8.46
N HIS A 209 13.68 8.95 9.69
CA HIS A 209 14.82 9.14 10.60
C HIS A 209 14.82 8.11 11.74
N GLY A 210 14.02 7.05 11.61
CA GLY A 210 13.91 5.96 12.60
C GLY A 210 12.81 6.16 13.63
N ASN A 211 12.01 7.24 13.52
CA ASN A 211 10.85 7.44 14.39
C ASN A 211 9.58 6.89 13.73
N TYR A 212 8.65 6.43 14.58
CA TYR A 212 7.37 5.89 14.17
C TYR A 212 6.23 6.52 14.95
N ARG A 213 5.10 6.71 14.28
CA ARG A 213 3.85 7.17 14.90
C ARG A 213 2.70 6.26 14.50
N PHE A 214 1.79 6.06 15.45
CA PHE A 214 0.62 5.20 15.32
C PHE A 214 -0.61 6.05 15.56
N VAL A 215 -1.49 6.10 14.55
CA VAL A 215 -2.75 6.84 14.63
C VAL A 215 -3.89 5.84 14.56
N SER A 216 -4.74 5.83 15.58
CA SER A 216 -5.95 4.99 15.55
C SER A 216 -6.96 5.61 14.59
N LEU A 217 -7.53 4.78 13.72
CA LEU A 217 -8.54 5.17 12.74
C LEU A 217 -9.96 4.84 13.21
N GLY A 218 -10.13 4.16 14.35
CA GLY A 218 -11.45 3.77 14.87
C GLY A 218 -12.16 2.67 14.07
N HIS A 219 -11.48 2.01 13.13
CA HIS A 219 -12.03 0.96 12.27
C HIS A 219 -11.12 -0.27 12.24
N MET A 220 -11.68 -1.46 12.42
CA MET A 220 -10.93 -2.71 12.16
C MET A 220 -10.97 -3.02 10.66
N PHE A 221 -9.89 -3.61 10.15
CA PHE A 221 -9.76 -4.02 8.75
C PHE A 221 -9.65 -5.54 8.62
N GLY A 222 -9.64 -6.04 7.39
CA GLY A 222 -9.46 -7.46 7.09
C GLY A 222 -8.04 -7.94 7.43
N VAL A 223 -7.73 -9.19 7.07
CA VAL A 223 -6.49 -9.86 7.48
C VAL A 223 -5.60 -10.26 6.31
N GLU A 224 -6.09 -10.04 5.10
CA GLU A 224 -5.41 -10.28 3.85
C GLU A 224 -4.31 -9.24 3.67
N PRO A 225 -3.08 -9.65 3.31
CA PRO A 225 -1.97 -8.73 3.14
C PRO A 225 -2.26 -7.68 2.07
N VAL A 226 -1.62 -6.53 2.22
CA VAL A 226 -1.58 -5.49 1.18
C VAL A 226 -0.28 -5.64 0.43
N GLN A 227 -0.36 -5.63 -0.90
CA GLN A 227 0.76 -5.64 -1.82
C GLN A 227 0.81 -4.28 -2.49
N ASP A 228 1.89 -3.52 -2.27
CA ASP A 228 2.11 -2.19 -2.87
C ASP A 228 3.45 -2.20 -3.62
N PRO A 229 3.43 -2.10 -4.97
CA PRO A 229 4.64 -2.14 -5.79
C PRO A 229 5.63 -1.00 -5.50
N ASN A 230 5.20 0.09 -4.86
CA ASN A 230 6.09 1.21 -4.50
C ASN A 230 6.72 1.05 -3.12
N THR A 231 6.25 0.10 -2.32
CA THR A 231 6.91 -0.31 -1.06
C THR A 231 7.97 -1.39 -1.28
N ASP A 232 8.00 -1.98 -2.48
CA ASP A 232 9.02 -2.94 -2.92
C ASP A 232 10.33 -2.19 -3.17
N ASP A 233 11.29 -2.37 -2.27
CA ASP A 233 12.60 -1.75 -2.40
C ASP A 233 13.44 -2.44 -3.48
N LEU A 234 13.62 -1.76 -4.60
CA LEU A 234 14.48 -2.19 -5.71
C LEU A 234 15.98 -2.23 -5.33
N ASP A 235 16.39 -1.54 -4.26
CA ASP A 235 17.81 -1.42 -3.85
C ASP A 235 18.16 -2.23 -2.58
N GLY A 236 17.18 -2.93 -1.97
CA GLY A 236 17.40 -3.86 -0.86
C GLY A 236 17.89 -3.27 0.46
N THR A 237 17.75 -1.95 0.65
CA THR A 237 18.11 -1.14 1.83
C THR A 237 16.96 -0.91 2.82
N ARG A 238 15.72 -1.28 2.49
CA ARG A 238 14.50 -1.08 3.27
C ARG A 238 13.69 -2.39 3.29
N PRO A 239 13.26 -2.86 4.46
CA PRO A 239 12.42 -4.05 4.54
C PRO A 239 11.05 -3.77 3.90
N GLY A 240 10.57 -4.69 3.06
CA GLY A 240 9.21 -4.67 2.53
C GLY A 240 8.24 -4.95 3.67
N VAL A 241 7.58 -3.91 4.18
CA VAL A 241 6.72 -4.04 5.36
C VAL A 241 5.33 -4.49 4.91
N ILE A 242 5.03 -5.78 5.08
CA ILE A 242 3.74 -6.36 4.68
C ILE A 242 2.85 -6.56 5.90
N TYR A 243 1.92 -5.63 6.12
CA TYR A 243 0.98 -5.75 7.23
C TYR A 243 -0.16 -6.70 6.84
N ALA A 244 0.01 -7.97 7.15
CA ALA A 244 -1.11 -8.84 7.46
C ALA A 244 -1.28 -8.88 8.99
N GLY A 245 -2.50 -8.90 9.48
CA GLY A 245 -2.78 -9.17 10.88
C GLY A 245 -3.36 -10.57 10.98
N GLY A 246 -2.97 -11.26 12.04
CA GLY A 246 -3.66 -12.36 12.68
C GLY A 246 -3.66 -12.08 14.17
#